data_AF-A0AA41YUM0-F1
#
_entry.id   AF-A0AA41YUM0-F1
#
_cell.length_a   1.000
_cell.length_b   1.000
_cell.length_c   1.000
_cell.angle_alpha   90.00
_cell.angle_beta   90.00
_cell.angle_gamma   90.00
#
_symmetry.space_group_name_H-M   'P 1'
#
loop_
_entity.id
_entity.type
_entity.pdbx_description
1 polymer ?
#
loop_
_entity_poly.entity_id
_entity_poly.type
_entity_poly.pdbx_seq_one_letter_code
_entity_poly.pdbx_strand_id
1 'polypeptide(L)'
;MPITTASAKGPQITADDADTLMSAHDRMLARHKLIEDMIRNNELQLKNESARGGAEIERASALRTAATDLVAQAEVEKLDLRLNALASEHLRLVSEREWLNASLLEFEQDPLANRHDEAGHA
;
A
#
# COMPACT_ATOMS: atom_id res chain seq x y z
N MET A 1 27.29 58.37 10.39
CA MET A 1 27.84 57.48 9.34
C MET A 1 28.52 56.31 10.04
N PRO A 2 28.35 55.08 9.54
CA PRO A 2 27.69 53.98 10.25
C PRO A 2 28.65 52.82 10.55
N ILE A 3 28.25 51.83 11.38
CA ILE A 3 28.34 50.39 11.06
C ILE A 3 27.24 49.65 11.84
N THR A 4 26.19 49.26 11.11
CA THR A 4 25.35 48.10 11.40
C THR A 4 26.20 46.83 11.31
N THR A 5 26.23 46.01 12.36
CA THR A 5 26.48 44.57 12.17
C THR A 5 25.34 43.80 12.81
N ALA A 6 24.37 43.48 11.96
CA ALA A 6 23.41 42.42 12.23
C ALA A 6 24.20 41.12 12.43
N SER A 7 24.26 40.61 13.65
CA SER A 7 24.63 39.20 13.87
C SER A 7 23.40 38.35 13.59
N ALA A 8 22.99 38.33 12.32
CA ALA A 8 22.10 37.33 11.78
C ALA A 8 22.98 36.17 11.31
N LYS A 9 23.59 35.45 12.25
CA LYS A 9 24.22 34.17 11.94
C LYS A 9 23.36 33.08 12.58
N GLY A 10 22.28 32.76 11.89
CA GLY A 10 21.54 31.52 12.15
C GLY A 10 22.47 30.31 12.02
N PRO A 11 22.04 29.13 12.51
CA PRO A 11 22.85 27.92 12.47
C PRO A 11 23.37 27.67 11.05
N GLN A 12 24.69 27.55 10.89
CA GLN A 12 25.29 27.22 9.60
C GLN A 12 25.23 25.70 9.43
N ILE A 13 24.27 25.24 8.63
CA ILE A 13 24.19 23.85 8.17
C ILE A 13 25.45 23.56 7.35
N THR A 14 26.22 22.55 7.73
CA THR A 14 27.40 22.12 6.98
C THR A 14 26.99 21.32 5.73
N ALA A 15 27.90 21.12 4.77
CA ALA A 15 27.60 20.29 3.59
C ALA A 15 27.20 18.86 3.99
N ASP A 16 27.87 18.29 5.00
CA ASP A 16 27.57 16.96 5.55
C ASP A 16 26.17 16.91 6.21
N ASP A 17 25.76 17.99 6.89
CA ASP A 17 24.40 18.10 7.44
C ASP A 17 23.35 18.16 6.32
N ALA A 18 23.64 18.87 5.22
CA ALA A 18 22.74 18.96 4.08
C ALA A 18 22.58 17.61 3.36
N ASP A 19 23.66 16.86 3.17
CA ASP A 19 23.63 15.53 2.56
C ASP A 19 22.89 14.52 3.45
N THR A 20 23.02 14.64 4.77
CA THR A 20 22.29 13.82 5.74
C THR A 20 20.79 14.13 5.71
N LEU A 21 20.40 15.41 5.67
CA LEU A 21 19.00 15.83 5.57
C LEU A 21 18.37 15.40 4.25
N MET A 22 19.09 15.51 3.13
CA MET A 22 18.61 15.07 1.82
C MET A 22 18.40 13.55 1.79
N SER A 23 19.35 12.79 2.34
CA SER A 23 19.22 11.33 2.47
C SER A 23 18.04 10.92 3.37
N ALA A 24 17.80 11.66 4.46
CA ALA A 24 16.66 11.41 5.36
C ALA A 24 15.32 11.71 4.66
N HIS A 25 15.27 12.80 3.89
CA HIS A 25 14.09 13.18 3.10
C HIS A 25 13.75 12.12 2.05
N ASP A 26 14.74 11.66 1.27
CA ASP A 26 14.52 10.66 0.22
C ASP A 26 14.03 9.33 0.81
N ARG A 27 14.54 8.97 1.99
CA ARG A 27 14.07 7.80 2.74
C ARG A 27 12.65 7.97 3.26
N MET A 28 12.30 9.14 3.80
CA MET A 28 10.92 9.44 4.22
C MET A 28 9.96 9.28 3.04
N LEU A 29 10.32 9.80 1.86
CA LEU A 29 9.51 9.66 0.64
C LEU A 29 9.38 8.21 0.19
N ALA A 30 10.47 7.44 0.21
CA ALA A 30 10.44 6.02 -0.14
C ALA A 30 9.53 5.22 0.80
N ARG A 31 9.62 5.45 2.11
CA ARG A 31 8.74 4.85 3.12
C ARG A 31 7.28 5.25 2.91
N HIS A 32 7.03 6.53 2.68
CA HIS A 32 5.69 7.05 2.43
C HIS A 32 5.04 6.36 1.24
N LYS A 33 5.79 6.22 0.13
CA LYS A 33 5.32 5.51 -1.06
C LYS A 33 4.96 4.05 -0.77
N LEU A 34 5.79 3.32 -0.02
CA LEU A 34 5.46 1.94 0.39
C LEU A 34 4.15 1.87 1.17
N ILE A 35 3.93 2.82 2.09
CA ILE A 35 2.68 2.91 2.86
C ILE A 35 1.49 3.22 1.95
N GLU A 36 1.62 4.14 0.99
CA GLU A 36 0.55 4.43 0.02
C GLU A 36 0.19 3.21 -0.83
N ASP A 37 1.19 2.47 -1.30
CA ASP A 37 1.00 1.25 -2.08
C ASP A 37 0.30 0.17 -1.24
N MET A 38 0.63 0.04 0.05
CA MET A 38 -0.08 -0.85 0.99
C MET A 38 -1.53 -0.45 1.19
N ILE A 39 -1.81 0.85 1.36
CA ILE A 39 -3.18 1.36 1.51
C ILE A 39 -3.99 1.05 0.26
N ARG A 40 -3.42 1.28 -0.92
CA ARG A 40 -4.07 0.98 -2.20
C ARG A 40 -4.34 -0.52 -2.35
N ASN A 41 -3.38 -1.37 -2.01
CA ASN A 41 -3.57 -2.82 -2.04
C ASN A 41 -4.71 -3.25 -1.11
N ASN A 42 -4.76 -2.72 0.12
CA ASN A 42 -5.86 -2.98 1.05
C ASN A 42 -7.22 -2.55 0.49
N GLU A 43 -7.30 -1.38 -0.14
CA GLU A 43 -8.52 -0.90 -0.79
C GLU A 43 -8.98 -1.87 -1.91
N LEU A 44 -8.05 -2.35 -2.73
CA LEU A 44 -8.34 -3.32 -3.78
C LEU A 44 -8.80 -4.67 -3.21
N GLN A 45 -8.21 -5.13 -2.09
CA GLN A 45 -8.65 -6.34 -1.41
C GLN A 45 -10.10 -6.22 -0.91
N LEU A 46 -10.45 -5.11 -0.28
CA LEU A 46 -11.82 -4.85 0.20
C LEU A 46 -12.83 -4.81 -0.95
N LYS A 47 -12.47 -4.16 -2.07
CA LYS A 47 -13.31 -4.13 -3.27
C LYS A 47 -13.49 -5.52 -3.88
N ASN A 48 -12.42 -6.32 -3.92
CA ASN A 48 -12.47 -7.69 -4.41
C ASN A 48 -13.37 -8.57 -3.51
N GLU A 49 -13.21 -8.49 -2.20
CA GLU A 49 -14.04 -9.24 -1.24
C GLU A 49 -15.52 -8.88 -1.36
N SER A 50 -15.83 -7.58 -1.44
CA SER A 50 -17.20 -7.11 -1.66
C SER A 50 -17.78 -7.63 -2.99
N ALA A 51 -17.00 -7.56 -4.08
CA ALA A 51 -17.42 -8.06 -5.38
C ALA A 51 -17.63 -9.59 -5.38
N ARG A 52 -16.80 -10.33 -4.63
CA ARG A 52 -16.93 -11.78 -4.48
C ARG A 52 -18.19 -12.13 -3.71
N GLY A 53 -18.45 -11.47 -2.58
CA GLY A 53 -19.68 -11.67 -1.82
C GLY A 53 -20.95 -11.38 -2.65
N GLY A 54 -20.94 -10.32 -3.46
CA GLY A 54 -22.03 -10.03 -4.39
C GLY A 54 -22.24 -11.14 -5.42
N ALA A 55 -21.16 -11.60 -6.07
CA ALA A 55 -21.22 -12.68 -7.06
C ALA A 55 -21.66 -14.03 -6.45
N GLU A 56 -21.29 -14.32 -5.19
CA GLU A 56 -21.74 -15.51 -4.47
C GLU A 56 -23.25 -15.48 -4.20
N ILE A 57 -23.81 -14.33 -3.83
CA ILE A 57 -25.26 -14.14 -3.64
C ILE A 57 -26.00 -14.31 -4.98
N GLU A 58 -25.51 -13.66 -6.03
CA GLU A 58 -26.07 -13.78 -7.39
C GLU A 58 -26.08 -15.24 -7.84
N ARG A 59 -24.96 -15.95 -7.64
CA ARG A 59 -24.83 -17.37 -7.98
C ARG A 59 -25.80 -18.25 -7.21
N ALA A 60 -25.91 -18.05 -5.90
CA ALA A 60 -26.85 -18.79 -5.07
C ALA A 60 -28.30 -18.58 -5.53
N SER A 61 -28.63 -17.38 -6.02
CA SER A 61 -29.94 -17.09 -6.60
C SER A 61 -30.13 -17.78 -7.96
N ALA A 62 -29.15 -17.70 -8.85
CA ALA A 62 -29.21 -18.34 -10.17
C ALA A 62 -29.33 -19.86 -10.05
N LEU A 63 -28.60 -20.49 -9.12
CA LEU A 63 -28.68 -21.94 -8.86
C LEU A 63 -30.08 -22.41 -8.45
N ARG A 64 -30.84 -21.60 -7.71
CA ARG A 64 -32.23 -21.95 -7.35
C ARG A 64 -33.15 -22.00 -8.58
N THR A 65 -32.89 -21.15 -9.58
CA THR A 65 -33.70 -21.06 -10.81
C THR A 65 -33.23 -22.05 -11.88
N ALA A 66 -31.94 -22.39 -11.89
CA ALA A 66 -31.31 -23.26 -12.88
C ALA A 66 -31.87 -24.70 -12.89
N ALA A 67 -32.51 -25.14 -11.80
CA ALA A 67 -33.18 -26.45 -11.74
C ALA A 67 -34.28 -26.62 -12.80
N THR A 68 -34.81 -25.54 -13.37
CA THR A 68 -35.91 -25.57 -14.33
C THR A 68 -35.66 -24.75 -15.61
N ASP A 69 -34.53 -24.03 -15.70
CA ASP A 69 -34.27 -23.08 -16.79
C ASP A 69 -32.80 -23.13 -17.27
N LEU A 70 -32.62 -23.44 -18.55
CA LEU A 70 -31.31 -23.48 -19.22
C LEU A 70 -30.65 -22.11 -19.32
N VAL A 71 -31.42 -21.02 -19.37
CA VAL A 71 -30.87 -19.66 -19.37
C VAL A 71 -30.24 -19.35 -18.01
N ALA A 72 -30.89 -19.76 -16.92
CA ALA A 72 -30.34 -19.64 -15.58
C ALA A 72 -29.08 -20.50 -15.39
N GLN A 73 -28.99 -21.69 -16.03
CA GLN A 73 -27.77 -22.51 -16.02
C GLN A 73 -26.58 -21.80 -16.69
N ALA A 74 -26.80 -21.17 -17.85
CA ALA A 74 -25.76 -20.40 -18.52
C ALA A 74 -25.29 -19.19 -17.68
N GLU A 75 -26.19 -18.59 -16.89
CA GLU A 75 -25.84 -17.50 -15.99
C GLU A 75 -25.01 -17.99 -14.79
N VAL A 76 -25.29 -19.18 -14.25
CA VAL A 76 -24.44 -19.82 -13.24
C VAL A 76 -23.00 -19.99 -13.75
N GLU A 77 -22.82 -20.47 -14.98
CA GLU A 77 -21.47 -20.65 -15.56
C GLU A 77 -20.71 -19.32 -15.68
N LYS A 78 -21.37 -18.23 -16.08
CA LYS A 78 -20.75 -16.91 -16.12
C LYS A 78 -20.35 -16.42 -14.73
N LEU A 79 -21.21 -16.65 -13.73
CA LEU A 79 -20.94 -16.28 -12.34
C LEU A 79 -19.78 -17.11 -11.77
N ASP A 80 -19.67 -18.38 -12.12
CA ASP A 80 -18.53 -19.23 -11.77
C ASP A 80 -17.22 -18.70 -12.39
N LEU A 81 -17.23 -18.31 -13.67
CA LEU A 81 -16.07 -17.69 -14.31
C LEU A 81 -15.67 -16.38 -13.61
N ARG A 82 -16.65 -15.54 -13.26
CA ARG A 82 -16.42 -14.29 -12.53
C ARG A 82 -15.84 -14.54 -11.14
N LEU A 83 -16.35 -15.52 -10.40
CA LEU A 83 -15.84 -15.89 -9.09
C LEU A 83 -14.40 -16.41 -9.16
N ASN A 84 -14.08 -17.22 -10.17
CA ASN A 84 -12.72 -17.70 -10.39
C ASN A 84 -11.74 -16.55 -10.72
N ALA A 85 -12.17 -15.58 -11.52
CA ALA A 85 -11.38 -14.38 -11.79
C ALA A 85 -11.15 -13.56 -10.52
N LEU A 86 -12.19 -13.37 -9.70
CA LEU A 86 -12.07 -12.66 -8.42
C LEU A 86 -11.16 -13.39 -7.43
N ALA A 87 -11.22 -14.72 -7.37
CA ALA A 87 -10.33 -15.53 -6.54
C ALA A 87 -8.87 -15.45 -6.99
N SER A 88 -8.63 -15.44 -8.30
CA SER A 88 -7.28 -15.27 -8.86
C SER A 88 -6.72 -13.89 -8.55
N GLU A 89 -7.54 -12.85 -8.66
CA GLU A 89 -7.16 -11.49 -8.29
C GLU A 89 -6.91 -11.35 -6.78
N HIS A 90 -7.70 -12.01 -5.95
CA HIS A 90 -7.45 -12.04 -4.51
C HIS A 90 -6.07 -12.63 -4.18
N LEU A 91 -5.71 -13.76 -4.82
CA LEU A 91 -4.39 -14.36 -4.64
C LEU A 91 -3.25 -13.41 -5.07
N ARG A 92 -3.42 -12.72 -6.20
CA ARG A 92 -2.47 -11.69 -6.66
C ARG A 92 -2.30 -10.58 -5.62
N LEU A 93 -3.41 -10.05 -5.08
CA LEU A 93 -3.39 -8.98 -4.09
C LEU A 93 -2.76 -9.41 -2.76
N VAL A 94 -2.99 -10.65 -2.32
CA VAL A 94 -2.34 -11.22 -1.12
C VAL A 94 -0.84 -11.32 -1.33
N SER A 95 -0.41 -11.81 -2.50
CA SER A 95 1.02 -11.94 -2.82
C SER A 95 1.71 -10.57 -2.88
N GLU A 96 1.04 -9.57 -3.47
CA GLU A 96 1.51 -8.18 -3.48
C GLU A 96 1.59 -7.59 -2.06
N ARG A 97 0.62 -7.87 -1.18
CA ARG A 97 0.67 -7.45 0.22
C ARG A 97 1.86 -8.07 0.97
N GLU A 98 2.11 -9.36 0.76
CA GLU A 98 3.26 -10.04 1.37
C GLU A 98 4.58 -9.41 0.92
N TRP A 99 4.71 -9.12 -0.38
CA TRP A 99 5.87 -8.43 -0.91
C TRP A 99 6.03 -7.01 -0.35
N LEU A 100 4.94 -6.23 -0.23
CA LEU A 100 4.96 -4.90 0.36
C LEU A 100 5.36 -4.94 1.85
N ASN A 101 4.84 -5.90 2.61
CA ASN A 101 5.21 -6.09 4.02
C ASN A 101 6.70 -6.44 4.16
N ALA A 102 7.21 -7.35 3.32
CA ALA A 102 8.63 -7.70 3.31
C ALA A 102 9.50 -6.49 2.96
N SER A 103 9.10 -5.72 1.93
CA SER A 103 9.81 -4.51 1.51
C SER A 103 9.85 -3.44 2.60
N LEU A 104 8.74 -3.23 3.32
CA LEU A 104 8.70 -2.29 4.44
C LEU A 104 9.58 -2.77 5.61
N LEU A 105 9.54 -4.07 5.93
CA LEU A 105 10.38 -4.64 6.98
C LEU A 105 11.87 -4.50 6.66
N GLU A 106 12.28 -4.82 5.42
CA GLU A 106 13.65 -4.61 4.95
C GLU A 106 14.06 -3.14 5.02
N PHE A 107 13.15 -2.23 4.65
CA PHE A 107 13.39 -0.78 4.72
C PHE A 107 13.57 -0.28 6.16
N GLU A 108 12.81 -0.81 7.12
CA GLU A 108 12.89 -0.44 8.54
C GLU A 108 14.10 -1.07 9.26
N GLN A 109 14.60 -2.21 8.78
CA GLN A 109 15.79 -2.86 9.32
C GLN A 109 17.13 -2.25 8.85
N ASP A 110 17.10 -1.29 7.92
CA ASP A 110 18.31 -0.57 7.49
C ASP A 110 18.93 0.17 8.70
N PRO A 111 20.21 -0.06 9.06
CA PRO A 111 20.89 0.62 10.16
C PRO A 111 20.95 2.15 10.03
N LEU A 112 20.75 2.69 8.82
CA LEU A 112 20.58 4.13 8.61
C LEU A 112 19.19 4.62 9.08
N ALA A 113 18.20 3.73 9.16
CA ALA A 113 16.85 4.04 9.64
C ALA A 113 16.76 4.27 11.14
N ASN A 114 17.44 3.46 11.93
CA ASN A 114 17.44 3.61 13.40
C ASN A 114 18.24 4.80 13.92
N ARG A 115 19.17 5.38 13.14
CA ARG A 115 20.01 6.49 13.60
C ARG A 115 19.25 7.79 13.86
N HIS A 116 18.07 7.96 13.27
CA HIS A 116 17.29 9.19 13.40
C HIS A 116 16.42 9.21 14.68
N ASP A 117 16.11 8.04 15.24
CA ASP A 117 15.33 7.92 16.48
C ASP A 117 16.22 8.09 17.73
N GLU A 118 17.50 7.71 17.66
CA GLU A 118 18.45 7.89 18.77
C GLU A 118 18.92 9.34 18.95
N ALA A 119 18.89 10.16 17.90
CA ALA A 119 19.33 11.55 17.94
C ALA A 119 18.33 12.51 18.65
N GLY A 120 17.11 12.05 18.95
CA GLY A 120 16.06 12.86 19.61
C GLY A 120 15.93 12.67 21.12
N HIS A 121 16.77 11.82 21.74
CA HIS A 121 16.67 11.43 23.16
C HIS A 121 17.91 11.75 24.01
N ALA A 122 18.74 12.71 23.60
CA ALA A 122 19.85 13.23 24.39
C ALA A 122 19.61 14.67 24.87
#